data_AF-A0AAD0HA34-F1
#
_entry.id   AF-A0AAD0HA34-F1
#
_cell.length_a   1.000
_cell.length_b   1.000
_cell.length_c   1.000
_cell.angle_alpha   90.00
_cell.angle_beta   90.00
_cell.angle_gamma   90.00
#
_symmetry.space_group_name_H-M   'P 1'
#
loop_
_entity.id
_entity.type
_entity.pdbx_description
1 polymer ?
#
loop_
_entity_poly.entity_id
_entity_poly.type
_entity_poly.pdbx_seq_one_letter_code
_entity_poly.pdbx_strand_id
1 'polypeptide(L)'
;MLYVEIENFCSKENEISSIKGKAKIVSNRQLAVKFNIFINLFNKVNYEIIFVDSEYKVAIVGSPDKKYLWILAKNTIDEKNIKELLDIAKQRGFSISDVIFDKY
;
A
#
# COMPACT_ATOMS: atom_id res chain seq x y z
N MET A 1 22.60 -6.60 2.61
CA MET A 1 21.21 -6.56 3.12
C MET A 1 20.27 -6.54 1.93
N LEU A 2 19.27 -7.42 1.89
CA LEU A 2 18.30 -7.52 0.80
C LEU A 2 17.19 -6.47 1.02
N TYR A 3 17.10 -5.49 0.13
CA TYR A 3 15.99 -4.54 0.07
C TYR A 3 15.29 -4.70 -1.29
N VAL A 4 14.01 -4.37 -1.35
CA VAL A 4 13.26 -4.22 -2.60
C VAL A 4 13.25 -2.73 -2.96
N GLU A 5 13.60 -2.41 -4.20
CA GLU A 5 13.49 -1.05 -4.72
C GLU A 5 12.04 -0.76 -5.11
N ILE A 6 11.57 0.45 -4.80
CA ILE A 6 10.19 0.89 -5.06
C ILE A 6 10.26 2.18 -5.88
N GLU A 7 9.38 2.29 -6.86
CA GLU A 7 9.08 3.53 -7.55
C GLU A 7 7.56 3.71 -7.55
N ASN A 8 7.10 4.76 -6.88
CA ASN A 8 5.70 5.18 -6.94
C ASN A 8 5.59 6.34 -7.92
N PHE A 9 4.56 6.33 -8.77
CA PHE A 9 4.25 7.42 -9.67
C PHE A 9 2.75 7.74 -9.63
N CYS A 10 2.41 8.99 -9.90
CA CYS A 10 1.04 9.47 -10.04
C CYS A 10 1.00 10.54 -11.13
N SER A 11 -0.07 10.55 -11.93
CA SER A 11 -0.34 11.59 -12.92
C SER A 11 -1.56 12.39 -12.48
N LYS A 12 -1.43 13.72 -12.44
CA LYS A 12 -2.55 14.63 -12.17
C LYS A 12 -2.46 15.80 -13.13
N GLU A 13 -3.53 16.06 -13.90
CA GLU A 13 -3.61 17.21 -14.83
C GLU A 13 -2.43 17.27 -15.83
N ASN A 14 -1.97 16.12 -16.31
CA ASN A 14 -0.77 15.93 -17.15
C ASN A 14 0.58 16.21 -16.47
N GLU A 15 0.60 16.47 -15.16
CA GLU A 15 1.82 16.50 -14.37
C GLU A 15 2.10 15.12 -13.76
N ILE A 16 3.32 14.63 -13.96
CA ILE A 16 3.78 13.36 -13.38
C ILE A 16 4.61 13.68 -12.14
N SER A 17 4.23 13.08 -11.01
CA SER A 17 5.05 13.02 -9.80
C SER A 17 5.54 11.60 -9.59
N SER A 18 6.83 11.43 -9.28
CA SER A 18 7.40 10.13 -8.92
C SER A 18 8.31 10.21 -7.72
N ILE A 19 8.42 9.10 -7.00
CA ILE A 19 9.29 8.98 -5.84
C ILE A 19 9.88 7.58 -5.75
N LYS A 20 11.20 7.51 -5.57
CA LYS A 20 11.95 6.26 -5.40
C LYS A 20 12.19 5.97 -3.93
N GLY A 21 12.16 4.68 -3.57
CA GLY A 21 12.32 4.24 -2.21
C GLY A 21 12.86 2.82 -2.10
N LYS A 22 13.03 2.38 -0.85
CA LYS A 22 13.47 1.03 -0.51
C LYS A 22 12.57 0.44 0.57
N ALA A 23 12.22 -0.83 0.42
CA ALA A 23 11.52 -1.62 1.43
C ALA A 23 12.45 -2.69 2.01
N LYS A 24 12.43 -2.81 3.34
CA LYS A 24 13.04 -3.92 4.07
C LYS A 24 11.94 -4.79 4.67
N ILE A 25 12.05 -6.11 4.51
CA ILE A 25 11.22 -7.07 5.23
C ILE A 25 11.68 -7.09 6.69
N VAL A 26 10.77 -6.74 7.61
CA VAL A 26 11.03 -6.75 9.05
C VAL A 26 10.54 -8.05 9.67
N SER A 27 9.35 -8.49 9.29
CA SER A 27 8.75 -9.77 9.70
C SER A 27 7.72 -10.20 8.64
N ASN A 28 7.03 -11.32 8.87
CA ASN A 28 5.96 -11.76 7.97
C ASN A 28 4.95 -10.63 7.77
N ARG A 29 4.78 -10.19 6.51
CA ARG A 29 3.82 -9.14 6.08
C ARG A 29 4.12 -7.73 6.60
N GLN A 30 5.25 -7.50 7.28
CA GLN A 30 5.61 -6.20 7.83
C GLN A 30 6.87 -5.65 7.16
N LEU A 31 6.77 -4.41 6.68
CA LEU A 31 7.81 -3.73 5.92
C LEU A 31 8.18 -2.41 6.58
N ALA A 32 9.47 -2.08 6.51
CA ALA A 32 9.99 -0.75 6.75
C ALA A 32 10.33 -0.11 5.39
N VAL A 33 9.57 0.90 4.99
CA VAL A 33 9.67 1.58 3.68
C VAL A 33 10.16 3.01 3.87
N LYS A 34 11.08 3.45 3.00
CA LYS A 34 11.64 4.81 3.00
C LYS A 34 11.76 5.35 1.59
N PHE A 35 11.41 6.61 1.41
CA PHE A 35 11.47 7.34 0.15
C PHE A 35 12.52 8.47 0.13
N ASN A 36 13.35 8.57 1.18
CA ASN A 36 14.47 9.50 1.27
C ASN A 36 15.72 8.72 1.70
N ILE A 37 16.78 8.80 0.88
CA ILE A 37 18.00 7.98 0.99
C ILE A 37 18.98 8.53 2.03
N PHE A 38 18.81 9.79 2.46
CA PHE A 38 19.76 10.48 3.35
C PHE A 38 19.56 10.21 4.85
N ILE A 39 18.54 9.45 5.25
CA ILE A 39 18.20 9.24 6.67
C ILE A 39 18.50 7.80 7.09
N ASN A 40 19.55 7.65 7.90
CA ASN A 40 19.91 6.40 8.56
C ASN A 40 19.08 6.23 9.86
N LEU A 41 17.81 5.83 9.74
CA LEU A 41 16.90 5.66 10.88
C LEU A 41 16.18 4.30 10.86
N PHE A 42 16.25 3.63 12.01
CA PHE A 42 15.85 2.27 12.39
C PHE A 42 14.58 1.65 11.77
N ASN A 43 14.51 0.31 11.86
CA ASN A 43 13.53 -0.67 11.34
C ASN A 43 12.04 -0.45 11.73
N LYS A 44 11.55 0.79 11.79
CA LYS A 44 10.14 1.08 12.10
C LYS A 44 9.25 0.53 10.99
N VAL A 45 8.42 -0.44 11.34
CA VAL A 45 7.36 -0.95 10.47
C VAL A 45 6.38 0.18 10.20
N ASN A 46 6.12 0.45 8.92
CA ASN A 46 5.18 1.47 8.47
C ASN A 46 4.25 0.97 7.35
N TYR A 47 4.46 -0.25 6.85
CA TYR A 47 3.57 -0.93 5.90
C TYR A 47 3.30 -2.35 6.37
N GLU A 48 2.03 -2.76 6.30
CA GLU A 48 1.56 -4.10 6.58
C GLU A 48 0.69 -4.63 5.43
N ILE A 49 0.97 -5.84 4.98
CA ILE A 49 0.10 -6.55 4.04
C ILE A 49 -1.06 -7.15 4.83
N ILE A 50 -2.29 -6.69 4.59
CA ILE A 50 -3.51 -7.10 5.29
C ILE A 50 -4.22 -8.24 4.56
N PHE A 51 -4.10 -8.25 3.23
CA PHE A 51 -4.60 -9.31 2.35
C PHE A 51 -3.76 -9.32 1.08
N VAL A 52 -3.58 -10.52 0.52
CA VAL A 52 -3.13 -10.74 -0.86
C VAL A 52 -3.84 -12.01 -1.32
N ASP A 53 -4.40 -11.99 -2.53
CA ASP A 53 -5.02 -13.17 -3.11
C ASP A 53 -3.98 -14.20 -3.56
N SER A 54 -4.41 -15.44 -3.79
CA SER A 54 -3.51 -16.54 -4.17
C SER A 54 -2.82 -16.34 -5.51
N GLU A 55 -3.45 -15.57 -6.42
CA GLU A 55 -2.90 -15.24 -7.73
C GLU A 55 -2.06 -13.94 -7.73
N TYR A 56 -1.93 -13.26 -6.59
CA TYR A 56 -1.25 -11.97 -6.46
C TYR A 56 -1.76 -10.92 -7.44
N LYS A 57 -3.07 -10.89 -7.71
CA LYS A 57 -3.74 -9.89 -8.56
C LYS A 57 -4.21 -8.69 -7.75
N VAL A 58 -4.56 -8.88 -6.49
CA VAL A 58 -5.05 -7.83 -5.60
C VAL A 58 -4.41 -7.92 -4.21
N ALA A 59 -4.22 -6.77 -3.58
CA ALA A 59 -3.70 -6.70 -2.22
C ALA A 59 -4.35 -5.55 -1.44
N ILE A 60 -4.45 -5.74 -0.13
CA ILE A 60 -4.79 -4.68 0.82
C ILE A 60 -3.54 -4.40 1.63
N VAL A 61 -3.09 -3.16 1.63
CA VAL A 61 -1.91 -2.68 2.37
C VAL A 61 -2.34 -1.54 3.27
N GLY A 62 -1.80 -1.47 4.48
CA GLY A 62 -2.07 -0.34 5.37
C GLY A 62 -0.95 -0.08 6.35
N SER A 63 -1.12 0.97 7.15
CA SER A 63 -0.18 1.30 8.23
C SER A 63 -0.53 0.55 9.53
N PRO A 64 0.46 0.26 10.39
CA PRO A 64 0.21 -0.40 11.69
C PRO A 64 -0.78 0.36 12.58
N ASP A 65 -0.77 1.69 12.53
CA ASP A 65 -1.66 2.58 13.29
C ASP A 65 -3.04 2.77 12.66
N LYS A 66 -3.33 2.06 11.57
CA LYS A 66 -4.62 2.04 10.85
C LYS A 66 -5.04 3.38 10.24
N LYS A 67 -4.13 4.34 10.13
CA LYS A 67 -4.39 5.65 9.53
C LYS A 67 -4.36 5.67 8.01
N TYR A 68 -3.62 4.75 7.40
CA TYR A 68 -3.50 4.69 5.95
C TYR A 68 -3.88 3.31 5.42
N LEU A 69 -4.61 3.29 4.31
CA LEU A 69 -5.11 2.10 3.64
C LEU A 69 -4.98 2.29 2.13
N TRP A 70 -4.53 1.24 1.44
CA TRP A 70 -4.49 1.15 -0.01
C TRP A 70 -5.01 -0.20 -0.46
N ILE A 71 -5.84 -0.19 -1.50
CA ILE A 71 -6.16 -1.35 -2.30
C ILE A 71 -5.31 -1.27 -3.56
N LEU A 72 -4.51 -2.30 -3.82
CA LEU A 72 -3.66 -2.40 -4.99
C LEU A 72 -4.21 -3.49 -5.91
N ALA A 73 -4.27 -3.23 -7.20
CA ALA A 73 -4.71 -4.19 -8.20
C ALA A 73 -3.80 -4.13 -9.42
N LYS A 74 -3.46 -5.30 -10.00
CA LYS A 74 -2.67 -5.37 -11.25
C LYS A 74 -3.46 -4.94 -12.49
N ASN A 75 -4.79 -5.04 -12.42
CA ASN A 75 -5.73 -4.65 -13.48
C ASN A 75 -6.88 -3.86 -12.85
N THR A 76 -7.64 -3.14 -13.67
CA THR A 76 -8.91 -2.55 -13.24
C THR A 76 -9.85 -3.63 -12.71
N ILE A 77 -10.46 -3.36 -11.57
CA ILE A 77 -11.45 -4.24 -10.92
C ILE A 77 -12.75 -3.46 -10.73
N ASP A 78 -13.87 -4.17 -10.73
CA ASP A 78 -15.19 -3.54 -10.54
C ASP A 78 -15.42 -3.06 -9.10
N GLU A 79 -16.42 -2.19 -8.93
CA GLU A 79 -16.78 -1.62 -7.62
C GLU A 79 -17.20 -2.68 -6.59
N LYS A 80 -17.78 -3.79 -7.05
CA LYS A 80 -18.20 -4.88 -6.17
C LYS A 80 -16.99 -5.53 -5.52
N ASN A 81 -15.96 -5.86 -6.29
CA ASN A 81 -14.71 -6.42 -5.80
C ASN A 81 -13.99 -5.42 -4.88
N ILE A 82 -13.99 -4.12 -5.22
CA ILE A 82 -13.41 -3.10 -4.32
C ILE A 82 -14.15 -3.08 -2.98
N LYS A 83 -15.49 -3.15 -2.99
CA LYS A 83 -16.31 -3.18 -1.77
C LYS A 83 -16.01 -4.40 -0.90
N GLU A 84 -15.87 -5.59 -1.50
CA GLU A 84 -15.50 -6.80 -0.76
C GLU A 84 -14.12 -6.67 -0.08
N LEU A 85 -13.16 -6.05 -0.76
CA LEU A 85 -11.84 -5.75 -0.19
C LEU A 85 -11.92 -4.70 0.94
N LEU A 86 -12.75 -3.67 0.79
CA LEU A 86 -12.99 -2.68 1.85
C LEU A 86 -13.68 -3.29 3.07
N ASP A 87 -14.58 -4.24 2.88
CA ASP A 87 -15.21 -4.98 3.99
C ASP A 87 -14.17 -5.82 4.75
N ILE A 88 -13.22 -6.45 4.05
CA ILE A 88 -12.06 -7.11 4.69
C ILE A 88 -11.24 -6.09 5.49
N ALA A 89 -10.92 -4.92 4.93
CA ALA A 89 -10.15 -3.89 5.63
C ALA A 89 -10.88 -3.39 6.89
N LYS A 90 -12.20 -3.18 6.80
CA LYS A 90 -13.06 -2.78 7.92
C LYS A 90 -13.07 -3.82 9.04
N GLN A 91 -13.16 -5.12 8.71
CA GLN A 91 -13.03 -6.20 9.69
C GLN A 91 -11.67 -6.22 10.40
N ARG A 92 -10.65 -5.59 9.80
CA ARG A 92 -9.30 -5.45 10.38
C ARG A 92 -9.08 -4.12 11.11
N GLY A 93 -10.15 -3.35 11.34
CA GLY A 93 -10.14 -2.14 12.16
C GLY A 93 -9.77 -0.87 11.42
N PHE A 94 -9.76 -0.87 10.08
CA PHE A 94 -9.60 0.35 9.30
C PHE A 94 -10.93 1.09 9.19
N SER A 95 -10.89 2.43 9.28
CA SER A 95 -11.98 3.25 8.76
C SER A 95 -11.95 3.21 7.24
N ILE A 96 -13.13 3.18 6.61
CA ILE A 96 -13.29 3.25 5.15
C ILE A 96 -14.14 4.45 4.72
N SER A 97 -14.48 5.35 5.65
CA SER A 97 -15.38 6.50 5.40
C SER A 97 -14.78 7.57 4.50
N ASP A 98 -13.46 7.61 4.39
CA ASP A 98 -12.66 8.61 3.70
C ASP A 98 -11.85 8.02 2.54
N VAL A 99 -12.22 6.82 2.08
CA VAL A 99 -11.61 6.19 0.91
C VAL A 99 -11.90 7.02 -0.33
N ILE A 100 -10.85 7.33 -1.07
CA ILE A 100 -10.92 8.01 -2.36
C ILE A 100 -10.73 6.95 -3.45
N PHE A 101 -11.65 6.92 -4.41
CA PHE A 101 -11.57 6.04 -5.57
C PHE A 101 -10.82 6.77 -6.69
N ASP A 102 -9.81 6.10 -7.23
CA ASP A 102 -9.13 6.59 -8.42
C ASP A 102 -10.11 6.56 -9.60
N LYS A 103 -10.17 7.67 -10.33
CA LYS A 103 -10.98 7.80 -11.53
C LYS A 103 -10.00 7.74 -12.70
N TYR A 104 -9.89 6.57 -13.32
CA TYR A 104 -9.15 6.38 -14.56
C TYR A 104 -9.50 7.48 -15.59
#